data_AF-R5BAT0-F1
#
_entry.id   AF-R5BAT0-F1
#
_cell.length_a   1.000
_cell.length_b   1.000
_cell.length_c   1.000
_cell.angle_alpha   90.00
_cell.angle_beta   90.00
_cell.angle_gamma   90.00
#
_symmetry.space_group_name_H-M   'P 1'
#
loop_
_entity.id
_entity.type
_entity.pdbx_description
1 polymer ?
#
loop_
_entity_poly.entity_id
_entity_poly.type
_entity_poly.pdbx_seq_one_letter_code
_entity_poly.pdbx_strand_id
1 'polypeptide(L)'
;MSRFSERVWMQDKPLAYQLFVKLSVYSALVGAAAILYMAVCVFSARQLTGEQWAEIVCLFMMVLTVNLFISRSITARITEPFEKLAKNMGRIRNKNWKEKIYQVNRKDEVGRIINTLSAIQTNVNEINEDEELFYQSVSHGLKTPIMVIQNCCTAYQDGIYGDEAIDIIMHESVVLEAGIKKLLYVSSFDHMLGKKNEFVAVDIAKLCEQCVKRFEASTNGAAIELDVPQGIMINGNAEALETLFCNIIENAIL
;
A
#
# COMPACT_ATOMS: atom_id res chain seq x y z
N MET A 1 2.79 36.30 35.51
CA MET A 1 1.77 35.82 34.55
C MET A 1 2.26 34.48 34.01
N SER A 2 2.33 33.38 34.77
CA SER A 2 1.22 32.57 35.31
C SER A 2 0.06 32.39 34.32
N ARG A 3 0.03 31.24 33.63
CA ARG A 3 -1.18 30.41 33.48
C ARG A 3 -0.87 29.06 32.80
N PHE A 4 -0.83 28.02 33.64
CA PHE A 4 -1.34 26.67 33.39
C PHE A 4 -0.96 25.99 32.07
N SER A 5 0.27 25.47 31.99
CA SER A 5 0.48 24.21 31.26
C SER A 5 0.24 23.06 32.24
N GLU A 6 -1.02 22.71 32.48
CA GLU A 6 -1.35 21.36 32.96
C GLU A 6 -0.94 20.39 31.86
N ARG A 7 0.33 20.02 31.89
CA ARG A 7 0.89 18.92 31.11
C ARG A 7 0.13 17.69 31.59
N VAL A 8 -0.87 17.26 30.82
CA VAL A 8 -1.71 16.10 31.14
C VAL A 8 -0.77 14.90 31.25
N TRP A 9 -0.50 14.50 32.49
CA TRP A 9 0.45 13.45 32.93
C TRP A 9 0.20 12.04 32.34
N MET A 10 -0.71 11.92 31.38
CA MET A 10 -1.13 10.66 30.78
C MET A 10 -0.80 10.52 29.29
N GLN A 11 -0.37 11.56 28.56
CA GLN A 11 -0.21 11.49 27.09
C GLN A 11 0.77 10.40 26.60
N ASP A 12 1.81 10.10 27.37
CA ASP A 12 2.83 9.11 27.00
C ASP A 12 2.53 7.68 27.48
N LYS A 13 1.40 7.48 28.19
CA LYS A 13 0.98 6.15 28.67
C LYS A 13 0.15 5.44 27.60
N PRO A 14 0.19 4.10 27.52
CA PRO A 14 -0.60 3.34 26.56
C PRO A 14 -2.07 3.75 26.65
N LEU A 15 -2.73 3.89 25.49
CA LEU A 15 -4.11 4.36 25.37
C LEU A 15 -5.06 3.57 26.29
N ALA A 16 -4.72 2.30 26.55
CA ALA A 16 -5.42 1.39 27.44
C ALA A 16 -5.50 1.95 28.86
N TYR A 17 -4.36 2.39 29.37
CA TYR A 17 -4.23 2.96 30.70
C TYR A 17 -4.95 4.32 30.78
N GLN A 18 -4.84 5.15 29.75
CA GLN A 18 -5.52 6.45 29.73
C GLN A 18 -7.05 6.29 29.74
N LEU A 19 -7.59 5.41 28.89
CA LEU A 19 -9.02 5.11 28.83
C LEU A 19 -9.49 4.46 30.13
N PHE A 20 -8.76 3.48 30.66
CA PHE A 20 -9.08 2.82 31.93
C PHE A 20 -9.19 3.83 33.07
N VAL A 21 -8.20 4.73 33.22
CA VAL A 21 -8.20 5.73 34.28
C VAL A 21 -9.29 6.76 34.07
N LYS A 22 -9.48 7.28 32.84
CA LYS A 22 -10.55 8.26 32.56
C LYS A 22 -11.95 7.68 32.78
N LEU A 23 -12.21 6.47 32.30
CA LEU A 23 -13.49 5.77 32.49
C LEU A 23 -13.74 5.48 33.98
N SER A 24 -12.73 4.98 34.69
CA SER A 24 -12.82 4.69 36.12
C SER A 24 -13.07 5.94 36.96
N VAL A 25 -12.34 7.04 36.68
CA VAL A 25 -12.53 8.34 37.36
C VAL A 25 -13.90 8.95 37.05
N TYR A 26 -14.33 8.94 35.79
CA TYR A 26 -15.63 9.49 35.40
C TYR A 26 -16.79 8.76 36.09
N SER A 27 -16.77 7.43 36.07
CA SER A 27 -17.79 6.61 36.70
C SER A 27 -17.74 6.66 38.23
N ALA A 28 -16.56 6.81 38.85
CA ALA A 28 -16.44 7.08 40.28
C ALA A 28 -17.03 8.45 40.66
N LEU A 29 -16.82 9.49 39.84
CA LEU A 29 -17.43 10.81 40.03
C LEU A 29 -18.95 10.78 39.86
N VAL A 30 -19.46 10.10 38.84
CA VAL A 30 -20.90 9.91 38.62
C VAL A 30 -21.53 9.13 39.78
N GLY A 31 -20.87 8.06 40.24
CA GLY A 31 -21.32 7.29 41.41
C GLY A 31 -21.35 8.14 42.69
N ALA A 32 -20.27 8.90 42.95
CA ALA A 32 -20.21 9.80 44.10
C ALA A 32 -21.28 10.90 44.03
N ALA A 33 -21.49 11.51 42.86
CA ALA A 33 -22.53 12.51 42.65
C ALA A 33 -23.94 11.93 42.83
N ALA A 34 -24.20 10.71 42.34
CA ALA A 34 -25.48 10.02 42.52
C ALA A 34 -25.75 9.69 43.99
N ILE A 35 -24.72 9.27 44.73
CA ILE A 35 -24.81 9.00 46.17
C ILE A 35 -25.01 10.30 46.96
N LEU A 36 -24.29 11.36 46.60
CA LEU A 36 -24.43 12.67 47.25
C LEU A 36 -25.81 13.27 46.97
N TYR A 37 -26.33 13.11 45.74
CA TYR A 37 -27.70 13.47 45.39
C TYR A 37 -28.72 12.67 46.20
N MET A 38 -28.56 11.34 46.30
CA MET A 38 -29.40 10.51 47.17
C MET A 38 -29.32 10.95 48.63
N ALA A 39 -28.11 11.19 49.16
CA ALA A 39 -27.91 11.62 50.54
C ALA A 39 -28.57 12.99 50.81
N VAL A 40 -28.47 13.95 49.88
CA VAL A 40 -29.12 15.26 50.00
C VAL A 40 -30.65 15.15 49.92
N CYS A 41 -31.19 14.37 48.98
CA CYS A 41 -32.63 14.12 48.89
C CYS A 41 -33.16 13.43 50.15
N VAL A 42 -32.44 12.45 50.70
CA VAL A 42 -32.85 11.74 51.92
C VAL A 42 -32.67 12.60 53.17
N PHE A 43 -31.59 13.38 53.27
CA PHE A 43 -31.34 14.31 54.38
C PHE A 43 -32.40 15.41 54.47
N SER A 44 -32.94 15.84 53.33
CA SER A 44 -34.10 16.75 53.29
C SER A 44 -35.41 16.13 53.80
N ALA A 45 -35.49 14.80 53.91
CA ALA A 45 -36.71 14.07 54.23
C ALA A 45 -36.83 13.58 55.70
N ARG A 46 -35.71 13.28 56.41
CA ARG A 46 -35.56 13.09 57.89
C ARG A 46 -34.20 12.40 58.17
N GLN A 47 -33.76 12.36 59.44
CA GLN A 47 -32.51 11.69 59.87
C GLN A 47 -32.45 10.23 59.39
N LEU A 48 -31.35 9.84 58.72
CA LEU A 48 -31.14 8.48 58.21
C LEU A 48 -30.96 7.45 59.33
N THR A 49 -31.66 6.32 59.21
CA THR A 49 -31.45 5.13 60.05
C THR A 49 -30.21 4.33 59.58
N GLY A 50 -29.61 3.53 60.46
CA GLY A 50 -28.41 2.74 60.15
C GLY A 50 -28.56 1.75 58.98
N GLU A 51 -29.78 1.28 58.71
CA GLU A 51 -30.09 0.38 57.59
C GLU A 51 -29.95 1.07 56.22
N GLN A 52 -30.32 2.34 56.12
CA GLN A 52 -30.21 3.11 54.87
C GLN A 52 -28.75 3.39 54.49
N TRP A 53 -27.86 3.54 55.48
CA TRP A 53 -26.41 3.62 55.23
C TRP A 53 -25.85 2.33 54.63
N ALA A 54 -26.34 1.17 55.07
CA ALA A 54 -25.92 -0.12 54.52
C ALA A 54 -26.35 -0.27 53.05
N GLU A 55 -27.56 0.17 52.70
CA GLU A 55 -28.04 0.16 51.30
C GLU A 55 -27.19 1.06 50.39
N ILE A 56 -26.85 2.28 50.83
CA ILE A 56 -26.00 3.21 50.06
C ILE A 56 -24.60 2.61 49.84
N VAL A 57 -24.00 2.04 50.89
CA VAL A 57 -22.67 1.40 50.79
C VAL A 57 -22.71 0.19 49.85
N CYS A 58 -23.77 -0.62 49.92
CA CYS A 58 -23.93 -1.77 49.03
C CYS A 58 -24.06 -1.33 47.56
N LEU A 59 -24.86 -0.28 47.30
CA LEU A 59 -25.02 0.30 45.97
C LEU A 59 -23.70 0.88 45.44
N PHE A 60 -22.92 1.57 46.29
CA PHE A 60 -21.59 2.05 45.92
C PHE A 60 -20.65 0.90 45.52
N MET A 61 -20.61 -0.17 46.33
CA MET A 61 -19.77 -1.33 46.06
C MET A 61 -20.17 -2.05 44.77
N MET A 62 -21.47 -2.16 44.49
CA MET A 62 -22.00 -2.74 43.24
C MET A 62 -21.59 -1.89 42.02
N VAL A 63 -21.75 -0.57 42.09
CA VAL A 63 -21.33 0.34 41.00
C VAL A 63 -19.82 0.24 40.77
N LEU A 64 -19.02 0.18 41.84
CA LEU A 64 -17.57 0.04 41.76
C LEU A 64 -17.14 -1.28 41.09
N THR A 65 -17.82 -2.39 41.39
CA THR A 65 -17.50 -3.68 40.77
C THR A 65 -17.85 -3.71 39.29
N VAL A 66 -19.04 -3.21 38.91
CA VAL A 66 -19.45 -3.12 37.50
C VAL A 66 -18.48 -2.23 36.70
N ASN A 67 -18.06 -1.12 37.28
CA ASN A 67 -17.09 -0.21 36.67
C ASN A 67 -15.74 -0.89 36.39
N LEU A 68 -15.16 -1.56 37.39
CA LEU A 68 -13.91 -2.31 37.20
C LEU A 68 -14.04 -3.39 36.12
N PHE A 69 -15.20 -4.03 36.02
CA PHE A 69 -15.47 -5.05 35.00
C PHE A 69 -15.58 -4.47 33.58
N ILE A 70 -16.32 -3.37 33.40
CA ILE A 70 -16.44 -2.66 32.12
C ILE A 70 -15.06 -2.17 31.68
N SER A 71 -14.29 -1.57 32.59
CA SER A 71 -12.98 -1.02 32.29
C SER A 71 -11.97 -2.10 31.85
N ARG A 72 -11.99 -3.26 32.51
CA ARG A 72 -11.24 -4.45 32.07
C ARG A 72 -11.67 -4.93 30.68
N SER A 73 -12.97 -4.97 30.43
CA SER A 73 -13.53 -5.46 29.17
C SER A 73 -13.15 -4.58 27.99
N ILE A 74 -13.23 -3.26 28.13
CA ILE A 74 -12.81 -2.29 27.09
C ILE A 74 -11.32 -2.43 26.80
N THR A 75 -10.50 -2.54 27.85
CA THR A 75 -9.04 -2.69 27.69
C THR A 75 -8.69 -3.94 26.90
N ALA A 76 -9.26 -5.10 27.26
CA ALA A 76 -8.95 -6.37 26.61
C ALA A 76 -9.53 -6.45 25.19
N ARG A 77 -10.73 -5.90 24.95
CA ARG A 77 -11.40 -6.03 23.64
C ARG A 77 -11.03 -4.93 22.65
N ILE A 78 -10.69 -3.73 23.08
CA ILE A 78 -10.44 -2.61 22.16
C ILE A 78 -8.98 -2.24 22.21
N THR A 79 -8.45 -1.90 23.38
CA THR A 79 -7.18 -1.20 23.40
C THR A 79 -5.96 -2.08 23.20
N GLU A 80 -5.95 -3.29 23.77
CA GLU A 80 -4.86 -4.26 23.57
C GLU A 80 -4.60 -4.61 22.09
N PRO A 81 -5.61 -4.91 21.25
CA PRO A 81 -5.36 -5.18 19.83
C PRO A 81 -4.85 -3.96 19.07
N PHE A 82 -5.31 -2.74 19.38
CA PHE A 82 -4.79 -1.51 18.77
C PHE A 82 -3.33 -1.24 19.17
N GLU A 83 -2.95 -1.50 20.41
CA GLU A 83 -1.57 -1.34 20.87
C GLU A 83 -0.63 -2.34 20.21
N LYS A 84 -1.05 -3.61 20.11
CA LYS A 84 -0.31 -4.63 19.34
C LYS A 84 -0.17 -4.25 17.87
N LEU A 85 -1.25 -3.73 17.27
CA LEU A 85 -1.25 -3.24 15.89
C LEU A 85 -0.26 -2.09 15.70
N ALA A 86 -0.32 -1.07 16.56
CA ALA A 86 0.57 0.10 16.51
C ALA A 86 2.05 -0.32 16.68
N LYS A 87 2.32 -1.26 17.58
CA LYS A 87 3.68 -1.81 17.77
C LYS A 87 4.18 -2.53 16.52
N ASN A 88 3.34 -3.37 15.91
CA ASN A 88 3.69 -4.09 14.68
C ASN A 88 3.90 -3.13 13.50
N MET A 89 3.02 -2.14 13.34
CA MET A 89 3.21 -1.05 12.36
C MET A 89 4.52 -0.29 12.58
N GLY A 90 4.90 -0.03 13.83
CA GLY A 90 6.17 0.63 14.15
C GLY A 90 7.39 -0.15 13.64
N ARG A 91 7.31 -1.47 13.56
CA ARG A 91 8.36 -2.35 13.01
C ARG A 91 8.36 -2.36 11.48
N ILE A 92 7.18 -2.25 10.87
CA ILE A 92 6.99 -2.15 9.42
C ILE A 92 7.64 -0.87 8.85
N ARG A 93 7.66 0.23 9.60
CA ARG A 93 8.29 1.50 9.19
C ARG A 93 9.76 1.37 8.74
N ASN A 94 10.47 0.33 9.17
CA ASN A 94 11.86 0.08 8.81
C ASN A 94 12.02 -0.87 7.60
N LYS A 95 11.04 -0.94 6.68
CA LYS A 95 11.00 -1.85 5.52
C LYS A 95 11.03 -3.36 5.86
N ASN A 96 10.80 -3.74 7.11
CA ASN A 96 10.67 -5.14 7.53
C ASN A 96 9.23 -5.62 7.33
N TRP A 97 8.82 -5.74 6.07
CA TRP A 97 7.46 -6.14 5.67
C TRP A 97 7.15 -7.63 5.92
N LYS A 98 8.17 -8.45 6.21
CA LYS A 98 8.07 -9.90 6.40
C LYS A 98 7.25 -10.34 7.63
N GLU A 99 7.05 -9.46 8.60
CA GLU A 99 6.20 -9.78 9.76
C GLU A 99 4.73 -9.56 9.42
N LYS A 100 3.99 -10.66 9.24
CA LYS A 100 2.54 -10.61 9.01
C LYS A 100 1.83 -9.97 10.19
N ILE A 101 0.96 -8.98 9.93
CA ILE A 101 -0.06 -8.60 10.90
C ILE A 101 -0.89 -9.85 11.20
N TYR A 102 -0.97 -10.21 12.49
CA TYR A 102 -1.76 -11.36 12.96
C TYR A 102 -3.18 -11.29 12.37
N GLN A 103 -3.58 -12.29 11.60
CA GLN A 103 -4.97 -12.44 11.20
C GLN A 103 -5.80 -12.69 12.44
N VAL A 104 -6.71 -11.76 12.75
CA VAL A 104 -7.58 -11.90 13.89
C VAL A 104 -8.86 -12.56 13.41
N ASN A 105 -9.18 -13.74 13.93
CA ASN A 105 -10.48 -14.40 13.70
C ASN A 105 -11.58 -13.70 14.50
N ARG A 106 -11.77 -12.42 14.21
CA ARG A 106 -12.69 -11.52 14.90
C ARG A 106 -13.53 -10.81 13.85
N LYS A 107 -14.85 -10.88 14.03
CA LYS A 107 -15.84 -10.43 13.05
C LYS A 107 -16.43 -9.05 13.36
N ASP A 108 -15.89 -8.35 14.35
CA ASP A 108 -16.31 -6.99 14.67
C ASP A 108 -15.47 -5.93 13.92
N GLU A 109 -15.78 -4.66 14.16
CA GLU A 109 -15.17 -3.51 13.48
C GLU A 109 -13.65 -3.48 13.67
N VAL A 110 -13.18 -3.85 14.86
CA VAL A 110 -11.74 -3.91 15.17
C VAL A 110 -11.07 -5.00 14.33
N GLY A 111 -11.69 -6.18 14.24
CA GLY A 111 -11.22 -7.25 13.37
C GLY A 111 -11.19 -6.87 11.89
N ARG A 112 -12.24 -6.19 11.40
CA ARG A 112 -12.30 -5.70 10.01
C ARG A 112 -11.16 -4.72 9.71
N ILE A 113 -10.90 -3.75 10.58
CA ILE A 113 -9.80 -2.78 10.40
C ILE A 113 -8.44 -3.49 10.35
N ILE A 114 -8.18 -4.41 11.28
CA ILE A 114 -6.92 -5.15 11.33
C ILE A 114 -6.73 -5.99 10.05
N ASN A 115 -7.78 -6.66 9.57
CA ASN A 115 -7.72 -7.48 8.36
C ASN A 115 -7.53 -6.63 7.09
N THR A 116 -8.24 -5.50 6.96
CA THR A 116 -8.04 -4.56 5.84
C THR A 116 -6.61 -4.03 5.80
N LEU A 117 -6.06 -3.67 6.97
CA LEU A 117 -4.69 -3.21 7.05
C LEU A 117 -3.69 -4.32 6.73
N SER A 118 -3.93 -5.55 7.18
CA SER A 118 -3.11 -6.71 6.83
C SER A 118 -3.11 -6.93 5.31
N ALA A 119 -4.24 -6.76 4.64
CA ALA A 119 -4.32 -6.86 3.18
C ALA A 119 -3.50 -5.74 2.50
N ILE A 120 -3.59 -4.50 2.98
CA ILE A 120 -2.76 -3.40 2.48
C ILE A 120 -1.27 -3.72 2.64
N GLN A 121 -0.87 -4.25 3.80
CA GLN A 121 0.53 -4.64 4.04
C GLN A 121 0.98 -5.73 3.06
N THR A 122 0.17 -6.76 2.83
CA THR A 122 0.48 -7.82 1.86
C THR A 122 0.66 -7.24 0.47
N ASN A 123 -0.26 -6.40 0.01
CA ASN A 123 -0.16 -5.76 -1.30
C ASN A 123 1.12 -4.90 -1.42
N VAL A 124 1.46 -4.13 -0.39
CA VAL A 124 2.69 -3.32 -0.39
C VAL A 124 3.95 -4.20 -0.43
N ASN A 125 3.95 -5.35 0.26
CA ASN A 125 5.06 -6.29 0.22
C ASN A 125 5.22 -6.91 -1.17
N GLU A 126 4.12 -7.34 -1.79
CA GLU A 126 4.11 -7.87 -3.16
C GLU A 126 4.64 -6.84 -4.17
N ILE A 127 4.15 -5.59 -4.11
CA ILE A 127 4.65 -4.49 -4.96
C ILE A 127 6.16 -4.28 -4.78
N ASN A 128 6.65 -4.31 -3.53
CA ASN A 128 8.07 -4.10 -3.26
C ASN A 128 8.94 -5.29 -3.74
N GLU A 129 8.44 -6.53 -3.64
CA GLU A 129 9.12 -7.71 -4.19
C GLU A 129 9.17 -7.65 -5.73
N ASP A 130 8.07 -7.26 -6.37
CA ASP A 130 8.02 -7.05 -7.82
C ASP A 130 8.97 -5.93 -8.26
N GLU A 131 9.08 -4.85 -7.50
CA GLU A 131 10.02 -3.74 -7.76
C GLU A 131 11.48 -4.22 -7.68
N GLU A 132 11.82 -5.06 -6.68
CA GLU A 132 13.15 -5.63 -6.51
C GLU A 132 13.51 -6.59 -7.67
N LEU A 133 12.59 -7.47 -8.04
CA LEU A 133 12.73 -8.36 -9.20
C LEU A 133 12.86 -7.57 -10.51
N PHE A 134 12.09 -6.49 -10.66
CA PHE A 134 12.21 -5.57 -11.79
C PHE A 134 13.61 -4.99 -11.84
N TYR A 135 14.10 -4.34 -10.78
CA TYR A 135 15.46 -3.76 -10.79
C TYR A 135 16.55 -4.79 -11.06
N GLN A 136 16.41 -6.01 -10.54
CA GLN A 136 17.36 -7.10 -10.81
C GLN A 136 17.35 -7.50 -12.29
N SER A 137 16.15 -7.69 -12.87
CA SER A 137 15.97 -8.00 -14.30
C SER A 137 16.55 -6.91 -15.19
N VAL A 138 16.25 -5.65 -14.87
CA VAL A 138 16.78 -4.48 -15.59
C VAL A 138 18.30 -4.43 -15.51
N SER A 139 18.86 -4.59 -14.30
CA SER A 139 20.31 -4.58 -14.10
C SER A 139 21.00 -5.68 -14.91
N HIS A 140 20.41 -6.88 -14.93
CA HIS A 140 20.93 -7.99 -15.74
C HIS A 140 20.83 -7.69 -17.24
N GLY A 141 19.67 -7.22 -17.70
CA GLY A 141 19.40 -6.89 -19.11
C GLY A 141 20.30 -5.79 -19.65
N LEU A 142 20.70 -4.81 -18.83
CA LEU A 142 21.65 -3.76 -19.22
C LEU A 142 23.12 -4.22 -19.11
N LYS A 143 23.44 -5.07 -18.13
CA LYS A 143 24.83 -5.52 -17.91
C LYS A 143 25.36 -6.37 -19.06
N THR A 144 24.54 -7.23 -19.64
CA THR A 144 24.93 -8.10 -20.76
C THR A 144 25.43 -7.32 -22.00
N PRO A 145 24.64 -6.41 -22.62
CA PRO A 145 25.09 -5.65 -23.78
C PRO A 145 26.31 -4.77 -23.46
N ILE A 146 26.36 -4.17 -22.26
CA ILE A 146 27.52 -3.38 -21.81
C ILE A 146 28.79 -4.26 -21.74
N MET A 147 28.68 -5.48 -21.22
CA MET A 147 29.81 -6.40 -21.14
C MET A 147 30.30 -6.84 -22.52
N VAL A 148 29.37 -7.08 -23.46
CA VAL A 148 29.73 -7.41 -24.85
C VAL A 148 30.47 -6.24 -25.49
N ILE A 149 29.94 -5.02 -25.37
CA ILE A 149 30.60 -3.79 -25.87
C ILE A 149 32.01 -3.66 -25.28
N GLN A 150 32.17 -3.84 -23.97
CA GLN A 150 33.48 -3.76 -23.30
C GLN A 150 34.46 -4.82 -23.82
N ASN A 151 34.01 -6.08 -23.94
CA ASN A 151 34.85 -7.17 -24.45
C ASN A 151 35.25 -6.93 -25.91
N CYS A 152 34.35 -6.45 -26.76
CA CYS A 152 34.65 -6.11 -28.15
C CYS A 152 35.64 -4.94 -28.24
N CYS A 153 35.50 -3.91 -27.41
CA CYS A 153 36.48 -2.82 -27.32
C CYS A 153 37.87 -3.33 -26.92
N THR A 154 37.96 -4.19 -25.90
CA THR A 154 39.25 -4.78 -25.47
C THR A 154 39.86 -5.65 -26.55
N ALA A 155 39.09 -6.54 -27.16
CA ALA A 155 39.56 -7.41 -28.24
C ALA A 155 39.98 -6.62 -29.50
N TYR A 156 39.33 -5.49 -29.78
CA TYR A 156 39.74 -4.57 -30.84
C TYR A 156 41.08 -3.90 -30.50
N GLN A 157 41.26 -3.43 -29.25
CA GLN A 157 42.53 -2.84 -28.78
C GLN A 157 43.69 -3.83 -28.80
N ASP A 158 43.42 -5.10 -28.47
CA ASP A 158 44.41 -6.18 -28.48
C ASP A 158 44.70 -6.71 -29.90
N GLY A 159 44.04 -6.17 -30.93
CA GLY A 159 44.20 -6.57 -32.33
C GLY A 159 43.63 -7.96 -32.65
N ILE A 160 42.80 -8.52 -31.77
CA ILE A 160 42.15 -9.82 -31.94
C ILE A 160 40.95 -9.70 -32.89
N TYR A 161 40.18 -8.62 -32.76
CA TYR A 161 39.09 -8.28 -33.69
C TYR A 161 39.43 -7.04 -34.52
N GLY A 162 39.07 -7.06 -35.80
CA GLY A 162 39.14 -5.91 -36.70
C GLY A 162 37.82 -5.14 -36.73
N ASP A 163 37.41 -4.68 -37.91
CA ASP A 163 36.20 -3.85 -38.09
C ASP A 163 34.90 -4.55 -37.64
N GLU A 164 34.88 -5.89 -37.59
CA GLU A 164 33.75 -6.68 -37.05
C GLU A 164 33.40 -6.31 -35.59
N ALA A 165 34.38 -5.89 -34.79
CA ALA A 165 34.11 -5.41 -33.42
C ALA A 165 33.25 -4.14 -33.41
N ILE A 166 33.42 -3.26 -34.41
CA ILE A 166 32.69 -2.00 -34.52
C ILE A 166 31.22 -2.28 -34.82
N ASP A 167 30.94 -3.24 -35.70
CA ASP A 167 29.58 -3.66 -36.03
C ASP A 167 28.87 -4.27 -34.82
N ILE A 168 29.56 -5.12 -34.03
CA ILE A 168 29.01 -5.71 -32.80
C ILE A 168 28.73 -4.61 -31.76
N ILE A 169 29.65 -3.66 -31.56
CA ILE A 169 29.47 -2.54 -30.64
C ILE A 169 28.27 -1.68 -31.05
N MET A 170 28.13 -1.40 -32.34
CA MET A 170 27.00 -0.62 -32.87
C MET A 170 25.68 -1.35 -32.65
N HIS A 171 25.62 -2.65 -32.96
CA HIS A 171 24.44 -3.47 -32.73
C HIS A 171 24.03 -3.49 -31.25
N GLU A 172 24.95 -3.79 -30.34
CA GLU A 172 24.66 -3.82 -28.90
C GLU A 172 24.26 -2.45 -28.33
N SER A 173 24.78 -1.36 -28.91
CA SER A 173 24.37 0.00 -28.54
C SER A 173 22.91 0.27 -28.89
N VAL A 174 22.45 -0.20 -30.06
CA VAL A 174 21.04 -0.10 -30.47
C VAL A 174 20.14 -0.96 -29.57
N VAL A 175 20.57 -2.18 -29.22
CA VAL A 175 19.86 -3.05 -28.28
C VAL A 175 19.72 -2.39 -26.91
N LEU A 176 20.81 -1.81 -26.40
CA LEU A 176 20.83 -1.09 -25.12
C LEU A 176 19.89 0.13 -25.15
N GLU A 177 19.89 0.91 -26.23
CA GLU A 177 18.99 2.06 -26.41
C GLU A 177 17.52 1.62 -26.40
N ALA A 178 17.18 0.56 -27.13
CA ALA A 178 15.84 -0.01 -27.14
C ALA A 178 15.42 -0.49 -25.73
N GLY A 179 16.34 -1.12 -25.00
CA GLY A 179 16.14 -1.51 -23.61
C GLY A 179 15.82 -0.32 -22.71
N ILE A 180 16.63 0.74 -22.77
CA ILE A 180 16.41 1.98 -21.98
C ILE A 180 15.07 2.63 -22.33
N LYS A 181 14.69 2.69 -23.60
CA LYS A 181 13.37 3.21 -24.01
C LYS A 181 12.23 2.41 -23.40
N LYS A 182 12.32 1.07 -23.37
CA LYS A 182 11.33 0.20 -22.71
C LYS A 182 11.24 0.50 -21.20
N LEU A 183 12.36 0.74 -20.52
CA LEU A 183 12.38 1.13 -19.10
C LEU A 183 11.70 2.47 -18.84
N LEU A 184 12.03 3.48 -19.64
CA LEU A 184 11.42 4.81 -19.56
C LEU A 184 9.93 4.75 -19.86
N TYR A 185 9.50 3.88 -20.79
CA TYR A 185 8.09 3.65 -21.07
C TYR A 185 7.37 3.06 -19.85
N VAL A 186 7.91 2.02 -19.21
CA VAL A 186 7.32 1.44 -17.98
C VAL A 186 7.25 2.47 -16.85
N SER A 187 8.31 3.26 -16.64
CA SER A 187 8.33 4.32 -15.62
C SER A 187 7.35 5.46 -15.92
N SER A 188 7.14 5.79 -17.20
CA SER A 188 6.21 6.85 -17.62
C SER A 188 4.76 6.37 -17.76
N PHE A 189 4.52 5.07 -17.93
CA PHE A 189 3.19 4.46 -17.97
C PHE A 189 2.41 4.75 -16.68
N ASP A 190 3.10 4.70 -15.54
CA ASP A 190 2.54 5.05 -14.22
C ASP A 190 2.09 6.53 -14.16
N HIS A 191 2.83 7.41 -14.85
CA HIS A 191 2.47 8.82 -15.04
C HIS A 191 1.38 9.05 -16.10
N MET A 192 1.28 8.19 -17.12
CA MET A 192 0.29 8.30 -18.20
C MET A 192 -1.12 7.91 -17.75
N LEU A 193 -1.28 6.96 -16.82
CA LEU A 193 -2.58 6.65 -16.20
C LEU A 193 -3.19 7.86 -15.46
N GLY A 194 -2.34 8.80 -15.01
CA GLY A 194 -2.76 10.05 -14.38
C GLY A 194 -3.03 11.21 -15.37
N LYS A 195 -2.52 11.14 -16.61
CA LYS A 195 -2.86 12.12 -17.65
C LYS A 195 -4.20 11.72 -18.26
N LYS A 196 -5.07 12.69 -18.51
CA LYS A 196 -6.25 12.50 -19.36
C LYS A 196 -5.79 12.04 -20.73
N ASN A 197 -5.74 10.72 -20.94
CA ASN A 197 -5.70 10.16 -22.28
C ASN A 197 -6.91 10.74 -23.01
N GLU A 198 -6.69 11.49 -24.09
CA GLU A 198 -7.77 11.89 -24.96
C GLU A 198 -8.22 10.63 -25.71
N PHE A 199 -9.31 10.04 -25.25
CA PHE A 199 -9.96 8.95 -25.96
C PHE A 199 -10.60 9.55 -27.21
N VAL A 200 -10.07 9.16 -28.36
CA VAL A 200 -10.57 9.55 -29.68
C VAL A 200 -11.08 8.30 -30.39
N ALA A 201 -11.98 8.49 -31.36
CA ALA A 201 -12.42 7.40 -32.23
C ALA A 201 -11.26 7.00 -33.17
N VAL A 202 -10.70 5.82 -32.97
CA VAL A 202 -9.60 5.25 -33.73
C VAL A 202 -10.12 4.14 -34.65
N ASP A 203 -9.79 4.23 -35.93
CA ASP A 203 -10.04 3.18 -36.93
C ASP A 203 -8.96 2.10 -36.80
N ILE A 204 -9.38 0.90 -36.39
CA ILE A 204 -8.45 -0.20 -36.13
C ILE A 204 -7.90 -0.81 -37.40
N ALA A 205 -8.68 -0.87 -38.48
CA ALA A 205 -8.20 -1.39 -39.75
C ALA A 205 -7.05 -0.51 -40.26
N LYS A 206 -7.24 0.81 -40.22
CA LYS A 206 -6.20 1.77 -40.63
C LYS A 206 -4.95 1.72 -39.75
N LEU A 207 -5.14 1.58 -38.44
CA LEU A 207 -4.02 1.49 -37.49
C LEU A 207 -3.19 0.22 -37.72
N CYS A 208 -3.83 -0.94 -37.83
CA CYS A 208 -3.15 -2.20 -38.08
C CYS A 208 -2.43 -2.20 -39.46
N GLU A 209 -3.04 -1.64 -40.50
CA GLU A 209 -2.38 -1.45 -41.80
C GLU A 209 -1.10 -0.60 -41.70
N GLN A 210 -1.13 0.48 -40.90
CA GLN A 210 0.04 1.32 -40.66
C GLN A 210 1.13 0.56 -39.91
N CYS A 211 0.77 -0.22 -38.89
CA CYS A 211 1.72 -1.05 -38.16
C CYS A 211 2.37 -2.09 -39.07
N VAL A 212 1.60 -2.82 -39.90
CA VAL A 212 2.17 -3.84 -40.81
C VAL A 212 3.13 -3.23 -41.82
N LYS A 213 2.76 -2.13 -42.47
CA LYS A 213 3.64 -1.41 -43.40
C LYS A 213 4.98 -1.01 -42.79
N ARG A 214 4.99 -0.72 -41.49
CA ARG A 214 6.22 -0.36 -40.76
C ARG A 214 7.18 -1.54 -40.59
N PHE A 215 6.65 -2.76 -40.55
CA PHE A 215 7.44 -3.99 -40.35
C PHE A 215 7.64 -4.82 -41.64
N GLU A 216 6.97 -4.48 -42.76
CA GLU A 216 7.17 -5.12 -44.07
C GLU A 216 8.63 -5.15 -44.55
N ALA A 217 9.45 -4.17 -44.16
CA ALA A 217 10.87 -4.11 -44.52
C ALA A 217 11.78 -4.95 -43.59
N SER A 218 11.28 -5.34 -42.42
CA SER A 218 12.04 -6.07 -41.38
C SER A 218 11.61 -7.52 -41.19
N THR A 219 10.65 -8.00 -41.98
CA THR A 219 10.29 -9.42 -42.03
C THR A 219 11.43 -10.20 -42.67
N ASN A 220 12.18 -10.96 -41.87
CA ASN A 220 13.23 -11.91 -42.31
C ASN A 220 12.63 -13.12 -43.07
N GLY A 221 11.83 -12.88 -44.11
CA GLY A 221 11.15 -13.91 -44.90
C GLY A 221 9.78 -14.36 -44.37
N ALA A 222 9.29 -13.78 -43.27
CA ALA A 222 7.95 -14.03 -42.76
C ALA A 222 6.88 -13.24 -43.54
N ALA A 223 5.77 -13.88 -43.91
CA ALA A 223 4.64 -13.20 -44.53
C ALA A 223 3.67 -12.72 -43.43
N ILE A 224 3.36 -11.42 -43.42
CA ILE A 224 2.34 -10.85 -42.53
C ILE A 224 1.02 -10.79 -43.29
N GLU A 225 0.07 -11.63 -42.90
CA GLU A 225 -1.31 -11.57 -43.39
C GLU A 225 -2.18 -10.77 -42.41
N LEU A 226 -2.82 -9.71 -42.91
CA LEU A 226 -3.68 -8.85 -42.12
C LEU A 226 -5.14 -9.11 -42.46
N ASP A 227 -5.87 -9.76 -41.56
CA ASP A 227 -7.32 -9.97 -41.64
C ASP A 227 -8.02 -9.11 -40.57
N VAL A 228 -8.41 -7.90 -40.95
CA VAL A 228 -9.10 -6.95 -40.07
C VAL A 228 -10.39 -6.48 -40.74
N PRO A 229 -11.56 -6.68 -40.12
CA PRO A 229 -12.82 -6.15 -40.65
C PRO A 229 -12.80 -4.62 -40.70
N GLN A 230 -13.21 -4.04 -41.83
CA GLN A 230 -13.26 -2.59 -41.97
C GLN A 230 -14.40 -1.94 -41.18
N GLY A 231 -14.19 -0.69 -40.76
CA GLY A 231 -15.19 0.12 -40.05
C GLY A 231 -15.25 -0.10 -38.54
N ILE A 232 -14.30 -0.84 -37.95
CA ILE A 232 -14.19 -0.98 -36.50
C ILE A 232 -13.58 0.31 -35.92
N MET A 233 -14.44 1.14 -35.33
CA MET A 233 -14.05 2.33 -34.58
C MET A 233 -14.07 2.02 -33.09
N ILE A 234 -12.93 2.17 -32.42
CA ILE A 234 -12.86 2.08 -30.95
C ILE A 234 -12.47 3.43 -30.36
N ASN A 235 -13.06 3.75 -29.21
CA ASN A 235 -12.68 4.93 -28.46
C ASN A 235 -11.43 4.60 -27.62
N GLY A 236 -10.30 5.22 -27.93
CA GLY A 236 -9.02 4.88 -27.30
C GLY A 236 -7.95 5.94 -27.51
N ASN A 237 -6.82 5.78 -26.82
CA ASN A 237 -5.61 6.54 -27.12
C ASN A 237 -4.93 5.90 -28.34
N ALA A 238 -4.84 6.65 -29.45
CA ALA A 238 -4.26 6.17 -30.70
C ALA A 238 -2.80 5.74 -30.55
N GLU A 239 -1.99 6.50 -29.81
CA GLU A 239 -0.55 6.22 -29.58
C GLU A 239 -0.33 4.96 -28.75
N ALA A 240 -1.19 4.73 -27.74
CA ALA A 240 -1.15 3.52 -26.92
C ALA A 240 -1.57 2.28 -27.71
N LEU A 241 -2.61 2.39 -28.55
CA LEU A 241 -3.04 1.31 -29.43
C LEU A 241 -1.98 1.01 -30.49
N GLU A 242 -1.36 2.02 -31.11
CA GLU A 242 -0.28 1.84 -32.07
C GLU A 242 0.90 1.09 -31.44
N THR A 243 1.31 1.51 -30.24
CA THR A 243 2.39 0.85 -29.49
C THR A 243 2.04 -0.60 -29.17
N LEU A 244 0.80 -0.88 -28.78
CA LEU A 244 0.32 -2.24 -28.51
C LEU A 244 0.40 -3.13 -29.75
N PHE A 245 -0.14 -2.68 -30.89
CA PHE A 245 -0.11 -3.47 -32.12
C PHE A 245 1.30 -3.64 -32.67
N CYS A 246 2.13 -2.60 -32.64
CA CYS A 246 3.54 -2.70 -33.04
C CYS A 246 4.28 -3.72 -32.17
N ASN A 247 4.10 -3.71 -30.85
CA ASN A 247 4.76 -4.65 -29.95
C ASN A 247 4.32 -6.10 -30.20
N ILE A 248 3.06 -6.35 -30.54
CA ILE A 248 2.56 -7.69 -30.87
C ILE A 248 3.20 -8.17 -32.18
N ILE A 249 3.23 -7.32 -33.20
CA ILE A 249 3.83 -7.65 -34.51
C ILE A 249 5.33 -7.88 -34.36
N GLU A 250 6.04 -7.02 -33.64
CA GLU A 250 7.49 -7.16 -33.38
C GLU A 250 7.79 -8.49 -32.67
N ASN A 251 7.01 -8.84 -31.64
CA ASN A 251 7.15 -10.13 -30.95
C ASN A 251 6.78 -11.35 -31.81
N ALA A 252 5.95 -11.18 -32.84
CA ALA A 252 5.55 -12.28 -33.73
C ALA A 252 6.54 -12.51 -34.89
N ILE A 253 7.36 -11.49 -35.21
CA ILE A 253 8.39 -11.55 -36.25
C ILE A 253 9.74 -12.03 -35.67
N LEU A 254 10.00 -11.77 -34.39
CA LEU A 254 11.14 -12.28 -33.61
C LEU A 254 11.05 -13.79 -33.38
#